data_AF-A0A814XKB1-F1
#
_entry.id   AF-A0A814XKB1-F1
#
_cell.length_a   1.000
_cell.length_b   1.000
_cell.length_c   1.000
_cell.angle_alpha   90.00
_cell.angle_beta   90.00
_cell.angle_gamma   90.00
#
_symmetry.space_group_name_H-M   'P 1'
#
loop_
_entity.id
_entity.type
_entity.pdbx_description
1 polymer ?
#
loop_
_entity_poly.entity_id
_entity_poly.type
_entity_poly.pdbx_seq_one_letter_code
_entity_poly.pdbx_strand_id
1 'polypeptide(L)'
;FLGGSDFQPRIVDKGNNQKQLEMNLGMKNFKPQEIKVSVKNNELIVQGEHQHKDANRSERSFFYKSATLPPGTQVDQLQSHLTDDGQLKIEAPFIEQKEGQKSIEGQKK
;
A
#
# COMPACT_ATOMS: atom_id res chain seq x y z
N PHE A 1 17.94 -1.64 1.75
CA PHE A 1 17.12 -1.87 0.55
C PHE A 1 15.87 -2.61 0.96
N LEU A 2 14.69 -2.02 0.80
CA LEU A 2 13.42 -2.72 1.02
C LEU A 2 13.25 -3.75 -0.09
N GLY A 3 13.23 -5.03 0.26
CA GLY A 3 13.08 -6.12 -0.70
C GLY A 3 11.77 -5.99 -1.48
N GLY A 4 11.70 -6.59 -2.68
CA GLY A 4 10.47 -6.63 -3.48
C GLY A 4 9.27 -7.25 -2.75
N SER A 5 9.52 -8.03 -1.70
CA SER A 5 8.55 -8.74 -0.87
C SER A 5 7.89 -7.89 0.23
N ASP A 6 8.50 -6.76 0.61
CA ASP A 6 8.00 -5.96 1.76
C ASP A 6 6.79 -5.10 1.37
N PHE A 7 6.54 -4.96 0.06
CA PHE A 7 5.41 -4.20 -0.51
C PHE A 7 4.34 -5.17 -1.03
N GLN A 8 3.81 -6.03 -0.16
CA GLN A 8 2.77 -7.00 -0.55
C GLN A 8 1.58 -6.94 0.42
N PRO A 9 0.36 -6.70 -0.07
CA PRO A 9 -0.84 -6.75 0.76
C PRO A 9 -1.08 -8.14 1.29
N ARG A 10 -1.38 -8.23 2.59
CA ARG A 10 -1.75 -9.47 3.27
C ARG A 10 -3.14 -9.33 3.84
N ILE A 11 -3.96 -10.36 3.65
CA ILE A 11 -5.26 -10.47 4.31
C ILE A 11 -5.05 -11.14 5.67
N VAL A 12 -5.51 -10.47 6.72
CA VAL A 12 -5.42 -10.90 8.11
C VAL A 12 -6.84 -11.13 8.62
N ASP A 13 -7.07 -12.24 9.30
CA ASP A 13 -8.33 -12.52 10.00
C ASP A 13 -8.29 -11.87 11.39
N LYS A 14 -9.24 -10.96 11.66
CA LYS A 14 -9.39 -10.28 12.96
C LYS A 14 -10.34 -11.03 13.91
N GLY A 15 -10.88 -12.17 13.50
CA GLY A 15 -11.93 -12.89 14.21
C GLY A 15 -13.33 -12.36 13.89
N ASN A 16 -14.38 -13.03 14.38
CA ASN A 16 -15.78 -12.66 14.15
C ASN A 16 -16.16 -12.47 12.66
N ASN A 17 -15.55 -13.25 11.76
CA ASN A 17 -15.69 -13.10 10.29
C ASN A 17 -15.26 -11.72 9.75
N GLN A 18 -14.43 -10.98 10.48
CA GLN A 18 -13.86 -9.72 10.01
C GLN A 18 -12.46 -9.98 9.45
N LYS A 19 -12.30 -9.75 8.14
CA LYS A 19 -11.00 -9.77 7.48
C LYS A 19 -10.54 -8.34 7.23
N GLN A 20 -9.23 -8.13 7.30
CA GLN A 20 -8.61 -6.83 7.06
C GLN A 20 -7.39 -7.01 6.17
N LEU A 21 -7.20 -6.10 5.24
CA LEU A 21 -5.97 -5.98 4.49
C LEU A 21 -4.97 -5.17 5.30
N GLU A 22 -3.73 -5.65 5.39
CA GLU A 22 -2.62 -4.97 6.05
C GLU A 22 -1.37 -4.94 5.14
N MET A 23 -0.65 -3.81 5.18
CA MET A 23 0.66 -3.60 4.57
C MET A 23 1.55 -2.78 5.51
N ASN A 24 2.84 -3.13 5.58
CA ASN A 24 3.81 -2.46 6.44
C ASN A 24 5.09 -2.14 5.67
N LEU A 25 5.56 -0.90 5.82
CA LEU A 25 6.56 -0.31 4.93
C LEU A 25 7.57 0.51 5.73
N GLY A 26 8.86 0.18 5.64
CA GLY A 26 9.90 0.98 6.29
C GLY A 26 10.13 2.31 5.58
N MET A 27 9.77 3.44 6.20
CA MET A 27 9.91 4.80 5.68
C MET A 27 10.74 5.71 6.60
N LYS A 28 11.74 5.16 7.28
CA LYS A 28 12.58 5.86 8.29
C LYS A 28 13.22 7.18 7.83
N ASN A 29 13.40 7.38 6.53
CA ASN A 29 14.02 8.58 5.97
C ASN A 29 13.00 9.64 5.50
N PHE A 30 11.70 9.42 5.71
CA PHE A 30 10.63 10.29 5.22
C PHE A 30 9.74 10.73 6.38
N LYS A 31 9.32 11.99 6.35
CA LYS A 31 8.31 12.52 7.28
C LYS A 31 6.90 12.16 6.81
N PRO A 32 5.89 12.11 7.70
CA PRO A 32 4.49 11.87 7.31
C PRO A 32 4.00 12.80 6.21
N GLN A 33 4.40 14.09 6.24
CA GLN A 33 3.96 15.08 5.23
C GLN A 33 4.60 14.88 3.86
N GLU A 34 5.72 14.15 3.78
CA GLU A 34 6.46 13.87 2.54
C GLU A 34 5.96 12.61 1.83
N ILE A 35 5.06 11.86 2.48
CA ILE A 35 4.52 10.60 2.00
C ILE A 35 3.10 10.81 1.49
N LYS A 36 2.82 10.30 0.30
CA LYS A 36 1.51 10.30 -0.32
C LYS A 36 1.05 8.87 -0.57
N VAL A 37 -0.10 8.52 -0.01
CA VAL A 37 -0.78 7.24 -0.27
C VAL A 37 -1.99 7.53 -1.15
N SER A 38 -2.15 6.77 -2.23
CA SER A 38 -3.28 6.91 -3.15
C SER A 38 -3.66 5.57 -3.73
N VAL A 39 -4.93 5.42 -4.13
CA VAL A 39 -5.40 4.21 -4.80
C VAL A 39 -5.96 4.59 -6.16
N LYS A 40 -5.56 3.87 -7.21
CA LYS A 40 -6.05 4.06 -8.58
C LYS A 40 -6.20 2.70 -9.24
N ASN A 41 -7.36 2.42 -9.84
CA ASN A 41 -7.61 1.16 -10.56
C ASN A 41 -7.28 -0.10 -9.73
N ASN A 42 -7.69 -0.14 -8.46
CA ASN A 42 -7.35 -1.21 -7.51
C ASN A 42 -5.85 -1.37 -7.25
N GLU A 43 -5.02 -0.39 -7.58
CA GLU A 43 -3.60 -0.37 -7.27
C GLU A 43 -3.35 0.65 -6.16
N LEU A 44 -2.80 0.20 -5.04
CA LEU A 44 -2.27 1.08 -4.01
C LEU A 44 -0.92 1.60 -4.48
N ILE A 45 -0.76 2.92 -4.43
CA ILE A 45 0.44 3.63 -4.82
C ILE A 45 0.91 4.44 -3.61
N VAL A 46 2.17 4.22 -3.22
CA VAL A 46 2.82 4.99 -2.16
C VAL A 46 4.02 5.73 -2.76
N GLN A 47 4.01 7.04 -2.59
CA GLN A 47 5.02 7.96 -3.09
C GLN A 47 5.66 8.69 -1.91
N GLY A 48 6.96 8.91 -1.95
CA GLY A 48 7.67 9.72 -0.97
C GLY A 48 8.66 10.64 -1.68
N GLU A 49 8.68 11.92 -1.31
CA GLU A 49 9.68 12.87 -1.80
C GLU A 49 10.29 13.60 -0.60
N HIS A 50 11.55 13.30 -0.33
CA HIS A 50 12.33 13.96 0.71
C HIS A 50 13.39 14.84 0.07
N GLN A 51 13.48 16.09 0.50
CA GLN A 51 14.52 17.02 0.08
C GLN A 51 15.10 17.70 1.32
N HIS A 52 16.37 17.42 1.59
CA HIS A 52 17.13 18.08 2.65
C HIS A 52 18.27 18.88 2.03
N LYS A 53 18.40 20.15 2.42
CA LYS A 53 19.43 21.04 1.89
C LYS A 53 20.10 21.80 3.02
N ASP A 54 21.39 21.54 3.20
CA ASP A 54 22.29 22.24 4.11
C ASP A 54 23.34 23.03 3.30
N ALA A 55 24.14 23.84 4.00
CA ALA A 55 25.13 24.74 3.40
C ALA A 55 26.13 24.03 2.45
N ASN A 56 26.47 22.78 2.72
CA ASN A 56 27.48 22.01 1.96
C ASN A 56 26.94 20.73 1.30
N ARG A 57 25.66 20.39 1.51
CA ARG A 57 25.07 19.14 1.00
C ARG A 57 23.60 19.33 0.65
N SER A 58 23.20 18.77 -0.49
CA SER A 58 21.79 18.55 -0.83
C SER A 58 21.56 17.05 -0.95
N GLU A 59 20.54 16.54 -0.27
CA GLU A 59 20.04 15.18 -0.43
C GLU A 59 18.63 15.25 -0.98
N ARG A 60 18.33 14.41 -1.97
CA ARG A 60 16.99 14.24 -2.49
C ARG A 60 16.71 12.76 -2.66
N SER A 61 15.69 12.27 -1.98
CA SER A 61 15.28 10.88 -2.00
C SER A 61 13.85 10.79 -2.54
N PHE A 62 13.66 9.91 -3.53
CA PHE A 62 12.35 9.60 -4.06
C PHE A 62 12.01 8.15 -3.80
N PHE A 63 10.77 7.91 -3.41
CA PHE A 63 10.21 6.59 -3.24
C PHE A 63 8.94 6.47 -4.07
N TYR A 64 8.84 5.38 -4.82
CA TYR A 64 7.62 5.01 -5.53
C TYR A 64 7.49 3.49 -5.46
N LYS A 65 6.41 3.01 -4.87
CA LYS A 65 6.03 1.59 -4.94
C LYS A 65 4.52 1.47 -5.10
N SER A 66 4.12 0.41 -5.79
CA SER A 66 2.73 0.09 -6.00
C SER A 66 2.44 -1.41 -5.86
N ALA A 67 1.19 -1.73 -5.52
CA ALA A 67 0.70 -3.08 -5.32
C ALA A 67 -0.77 -3.17 -5.69
N THR A 68 -1.12 -4.26 -6.34
CA THR A 68 -2.51 -4.59 -6.62
C THR A 68 -3.23 -4.99 -5.35
N LEU A 69 -4.34 -4.31 -5.05
CA LEU A 69 -5.23 -4.64 -3.95
C LEU A 69 -6.13 -5.81 -4.37
N PRO A 70 -6.30 -6.82 -3.49
CA PRO A 70 -7.25 -7.90 -3.71
C PRO A 70 -8.69 -7.39 -3.94
N PRO A 71 -9.47 -8.07 -4.80
CA PRO A 71 -10.89 -7.76 -5.00
C PRO A 71 -11.65 -7.96 -3.68
N GLY A 72 -12.39 -6.94 -3.25
CA GLY A 72 -13.07 -6.91 -1.95
C GLY A 72 -12.45 -6.00 -0.89
N THR A 73 -11.26 -5.43 -1.17
CA THR A 73 -10.68 -4.37 -0.34
C THR A 73 -11.57 -3.13 -0.35
N GLN A 74 -11.97 -2.65 0.82
CA GLN A 74 -12.78 -1.43 0.99
C GLN A 74 -11.87 -0.19 0.91
N VAL A 75 -11.56 0.24 -0.32
CA VAL A 75 -10.65 1.37 -0.58
C VAL A 75 -11.11 2.67 0.07
N ASP A 76 -12.43 2.91 0.13
CA ASP A 76 -13.01 4.12 0.74
C ASP A 76 -12.78 4.18 2.27
N GLN A 77 -12.49 3.04 2.89
CA GLN A 77 -12.20 2.91 4.32
C GLN A 77 -10.71 2.62 4.56
N LEU A 78 -9.85 2.83 3.56
CA LEU A 78 -8.43 2.65 3.71
C LEU A 78 -7.85 3.73 4.62
N GLN A 79 -7.09 3.30 5.61
CA GLN A 79 -6.37 4.14 6.53
C GLN A 79 -4.87 3.90 6.41
N SER A 80 -4.09 4.94 6.62
CA SER A 80 -2.64 4.87 6.67
C SER A 80 -2.12 5.61 7.89
N HIS A 81 -1.10 5.05 8.51
CA HIS A 81 -0.47 5.59 9.71
C HIS A 81 1.03 5.37 9.64
N LEU A 82 1.81 6.45 9.75
CA LEU A 82 3.26 6.36 9.94
C LEU A 82 3.58 6.35 11.43
N THR A 83 4.21 5.30 11.92
CA THR A 83 4.67 5.18 13.30
C THR A 83 5.99 5.91 13.52
N ASP A 84 6.28 6.25 14.78
CA ASP A 84 7.50 6.99 15.17
C ASP A 84 8.80 6.23 14.87
N ASP A 85 8.75 4.89 14.80
CA ASP A 85 9.87 4.04 14.38
C ASP A 85 10.07 3.99 12.85
N GLY A 86 9.27 4.77 12.11
CA GLY A 86 9.35 4.93 10.67
C GLY A 86 8.76 3.75 9.91
N GLN A 87 7.67 3.15 10.40
CA GLN A 87 6.89 2.14 9.66
C GLN A 87 5.56 2.73 9.22
N LEU A 88 5.34 2.79 7.91
CA LEU A 88 4.04 3.13 7.35
C LEU A 88 3.18 1.87 7.34
N LYS A 89 2.16 1.85 8.19
CA LYS A 89 1.10 0.85 8.20
C LYS A 89 -0.06 1.33 7.36
N ILE A 90 -0.55 0.47 6.48
CA ILE A 90 -1.73 0.72 5.65
C ILE A 90 -2.71 -0.40 5.90
N GLU A 91 -3.94 -0.05 6.21
CA GLU A 91 -4.95 -1.01 6.59
C GLU A 91 -6.33 -0.64 6.04
N ALA A 92 -7.09 -1.66 5.63
CA ALA A 92 -8.43 -1.47 5.08
C ALA A 92 -9.30 -2.70 5.37
N PRO A 93 -10.60 -2.52 5.68
CA PRO A 93 -11.52 -3.66 5.78
C PRO A 93 -11.51 -4.47 4.48
N PHE A 94 -11.50 -5.80 4.62
CA PHE A 94 -11.55 -6.72 3.48
C PHE A 94 -12.84 -7.53 3.55
N ILE A 95 -13.66 -7.41 2.51
CA ILE A 95 -14.86 -8.22 2.35
C ILE A 95 -14.52 -9.30 1.33
N GLU A 96 -14.53 -10.55 1.77
CA GLU A 96 -14.34 -11.68 0.88
C GLU A 96 -15.49 -11.72 -0.13
N GLN A 97 -15.21 -11.31 -1.36
CA GLN A 97 -16.15 -11.46 -2.45
C GLN A 97 -16.18 -12.94 -2.81
N LYS A 98 -17.31 -13.60 -2.56
CA LYS A 98 -17.56 -14.92 -3.17
C LYS A 98 -17.47 -14.73 -4.67
N GLU A 99 -16.50 -15.36 -5.31
CA GLU A 99 -16.28 -15.29 -6.76
C GLU A 99 -17.57 -15.61 -7.52
N GLY A 100 -18.24 -14.56 -8.00
CA GLY A 100 -19.02 -14.63 -9.22
C GLY A 100 -18.04 -14.59 -10.38
N GLN A 101 -17.82 -15.75 -10.99
CA GLN A 101 -17.08 -15.99 -12.24
C GLN A 101 -16.99 -14.76 -13.15
N LYS A 102 -15.78 -14.31 -13.48
CA LYS A 102 -15.53 -13.68 -14.78
C LYS A 102 -14.96 -14.72 -15.72
N SER A 103 -15.85 -15.44 -16.38
CA SER A 103 -15.59 -15.93 -17.72
C SER A 103 -15.31 -14.73 -18.62
N ILE A 104 -14.18 -14.72 -19.32
CA ILE A 104 -14.16 -14.27 -20.70
C ILE A 104 -13.44 -15.32 -21.53
N GLU A 105 -14.28 -15.96 -22.33
CA GLU A 105 -13.99 -16.88 -23.41
C GLU A 105 -13.29 -16.14 -24.55
N GLY A 106 -12.28 -16.79 -25.12
CA GLY A 106 -11.64 -16.38 -26.37
C GLY A 106 -11.37 -17.60 -27.23
N GLN A 107 -12.42 -18.15 -27.84
CA GLN A 107 -12.29 -19.04 -29.00
C GLN A 107 -11.89 -18.21 -30.23
N LYS A 108 -10.83 -18.63 -30.93
CA LYS A 108 -10.59 -18.55 -32.40
C LYS A 108 -9.12 -18.90 -32.64
N LYS A 109 -8.71 -19.80 -33.53
CA LYS A 109 -9.37 -20.55 -34.59
C LYS A 109 -8.45 -21.72 -34.94
#